data_AF-A0A2V4P837-F1
#
_entry.id   AF-A0A2V4P837-F1
#
_cell.length_a   1.000
_cell.length_b   1.000
_cell.length_c   1.000
_cell.angle_alpha   90.00
_cell.angle_beta   90.00
_cell.angle_gamma   90.00
#
_symmetry.space_group_name_H-M   'P 1'
#
loop_
_entity.id
_entity.type
_entity.pdbx_description
1 polymer ?
#
loop_
_entity_poly.entity_id
_entity_poly.type
_entity_poly.pdbx_seq_one_letter_code
_entity_poly.pdbx_strand_id
1 'polypeptide(L)'
;MPPRPPSRRLRLPAALAGLALLAAGPLCTTAPSAGAAATATSAATVSVNAGQSLATVPATAIGTNGSVYDSKLTDAAVPGLLKQAGVGLVRFPGGSSSDSYNWKTNSDLTYGTQAVDFDHYATMLQQSGAQGMVTVNYGSGDTIGAAE
;
A
#
# COMPACT_ATOMS: atom_id res chain seq x y z
N MET A 1 0.65 5.37 -38.37
CA MET A 1 1.94 5.91 -37.84
C MET A 1 2.67 6.57 -39.01
N PRO A 2 2.66 7.90 -39.15
CA PRO A 2 3.43 8.58 -40.20
C PRO A 2 4.85 8.96 -39.71
N PRO A 3 5.88 8.91 -40.57
CA PRO A 3 7.28 9.10 -40.18
C PRO A 3 7.64 10.58 -39.93
N ARG A 4 8.53 10.79 -38.95
CA ARG A 4 9.02 12.10 -38.49
C ARG A 4 10.21 12.57 -39.35
N PRO A 5 10.16 13.76 -39.99
CA PRO A 5 11.28 14.27 -40.78
C PRO A 5 12.42 14.87 -39.91
N PRO A 6 13.66 14.91 -40.43
CA PRO A 6 14.88 15.12 -39.64
C PRO A 6 15.18 16.59 -39.27
N SER A 7 15.87 16.75 -38.15
CA SER A 7 16.34 18.01 -37.56
C SER A 7 17.39 18.72 -38.41
N ARG A 8 17.11 19.96 -38.82
CA ARG A 8 18.05 20.82 -39.55
C ARG A 8 18.75 21.77 -38.60
N ARG A 9 20.03 21.50 -38.30
CA ARG A 9 20.94 22.47 -37.68
C ARG A 9 21.37 23.47 -38.75
N LEU A 10 21.09 24.75 -38.56
CA LEU A 10 21.64 25.81 -39.42
C LEU A 10 22.58 26.68 -38.57
N ARG A 11 23.88 26.54 -38.85
CA ARG A 11 24.92 27.51 -38.51
C ARG A 11 24.94 28.55 -39.62
N LEU A 12 25.08 29.84 -39.30
CA LEU A 12 25.63 30.87 -40.18
C LEU A 12 26.09 32.08 -39.32
N PRO A 13 26.92 33.01 -39.82
CA PRO A 13 28.28 33.19 -39.34
C PRO A 13 28.53 34.58 -38.74
N ALA A 14 29.73 34.70 -38.17
CA ALA A 14 30.29 35.92 -37.60
C ALA A 14 30.47 37.05 -38.63
N ALA A 15 30.18 38.27 -38.18
CA ALA A 15 31.15 39.36 -38.00
C ALA A 15 30.54 40.72 -38.36
N LEU A 16 30.56 41.68 -37.42
CA LEU A 16 31.06 43.02 -37.70
C LEU A 16 31.37 43.77 -36.39
N ALA A 17 32.57 44.37 -36.38
CA ALA A 17 33.19 45.25 -35.39
C ALA A 17 32.28 46.43 -34.97
N GLY A 18 32.45 47.14 -33.87
CA GLY A 18 33.50 47.24 -32.87
C GLY A 18 33.40 48.62 -32.19
N LEU A 19 33.79 48.66 -30.91
CA LEU A 19 34.24 49.81 -30.13
C LEU A 19 33.27 50.96 -29.74
N ALA A 20 32.85 50.98 -28.47
CA ALA A 20 32.88 52.18 -27.62
C ALA A 20 32.82 51.80 -26.12
N LEU A 21 33.93 52.02 -25.43
CA LEU A 21 34.14 51.95 -23.98
C LEU A 21 33.28 53.01 -23.27
N LEU A 22 32.59 52.72 -22.17
CA LEU A 22 32.39 53.64 -21.02
C LEU A 22 31.59 52.98 -19.86
N ALA A 23 32.24 52.93 -18.69
CA ALA A 23 31.67 52.76 -17.33
C ALA A 23 30.98 51.43 -16.95
N ALA A 24 31.76 50.36 -16.78
CA ALA A 24 31.38 49.25 -15.91
C ALA A 24 31.71 49.60 -14.45
N GLY A 25 30.87 50.40 -13.79
CA GLY A 25 30.79 50.36 -12.33
C GLY A 25 30.13 49.03 -11.93
N PRO A 26 30.53 48.37 -10.83
CA PRO A 26 29.86 47.16 -10.40
C PRO A 26 28.45 47.54 -9.92
N LEU A 27 27.48 47.47 -10.82
CA LEU A 27 26.07 47.35 -10.46
C LEU A 27 25.91 45.96 -9.84
N CYS A 28 26.30 45.83 -8.58
CA CYS A 28 25.79 44.78 -7.72
C CYS A 28 24.29 45.01 -7.60
N THR A 29 23.54 44.53 -8.59
CA THR A 29 22.11 44.32 -8.46
C THR A 29 21.96 43.20 -7.45
N THR A 30 21.73 43.56 -6.19
CA THR A 30 21.24 42.59 -5.21
C THR A 30 19.86 42.20 -5.68
N ALA A 31 19.75 41.11 -6.44
CA ALA A 31 18.47 40.47 -6.64
C ALA A 31 17.86 40.26 -5.25
N PRO A 32 16.59 40.66 -5.01
CA PRO A 32 15.95 40.36 -3.74
C PRO A 32 16.03 38.85 -3.58
N SER A 33 16.74 38.40 -2.54
CA SER A 33 16.68 37.01 -2.13
C SER A 33 15.20 36.73 -1.88
N ALA A 34 14.63 35.78 -2.62
CA ALA A 34 13.33 35.24 -2.28
C ALA A 34 13.48 34.64 -0.89
N GLY A 35 13.14 35.44 0.14
CA GLY A 35 13.13 34.99 1.51
C GLY A 35 12.30 33.73 1.55
N ALA A 36 12.89 32.63 2.01
CA ALA A 36 12.17 31.39 2.18
C ALA A 36 10.90 31.71 2.97
N ALA A 37 9.72 31.45 2.38
CA ALA A 37 8.46 31.64 3.07
C ALA A 37 8.50 30.75 4.32
N ALA A 38 8.57 31.39 5.50
CA ALA A 38 8.55 30.67 6.76
C ALA A 38 7.25 29.87 6.81
N THR A 39 7.36 28.54 6.81
CA THR A 39 6.21 27.67 6.97
C THR A 39 5.70 27.88 8.39
N ALA A 40 4.56 28.56 8.54
CA ALA A 40 3.96 28.80 9.84
C ALA A 40 3.68 27.44 10.50
N THR A 41 4.41 27.14 11.57
CA THR A 41 4.20 25.93 12.35
C THR A 41 3.02 26.17 13.27
N SER A 42 1.88 25.53 13.00
CA SER A 42 0.75 25.54 13.92
C SER A 42 1.06 24.62 15.09
N ALA A 43 1.00 25.16 16.32
CA ALA A 43 1.12 24.37 17.53
C ALA A 43 -0.24 23.75 17.89
N ALA A 44 -0.28 22.43 18.11
CA ALA A 44 -1.43 21.74 18.65
C ALA A 44 -1.14 21.34 20.11
N THR A 45 -2.12 21.48 20.98
CA THR A 45 -2.04 20.98 22.37
C THR A 45 -2.84 19.68 22.47
N VAL A 46 -2.20 18.62 22.97
CA VAL A 46 -2.83 17.33 23.26
C VAL A 46 -2.90 17.18 24.77
N SER A 47 -4.09 16.89 25.30
CA SER A 47 -4.29 16.61 26.73
C SER A 47 -4.94 15.23 26.91
N VAL A 48 -4.58 14.54 27.99
CA VAL A 48 -5.10 13.21 28.34
C VAL A 48 -5.84 13.32 29.67
N ASN A 49 -7.11 12.96 29.70
CA ASN A 49 -7.90 12.84 30.93
C ASN A 49 -8.06 11.36 31.30
N ALA A 50 -7.19 10.85 32.18
CA ALA A 50 -7.24 9.45 32.62
C ALA A 50 -8.50 9.10 33.45
N GLY A 51 -9.28 10.10 33.90
CA GLY A 51 -10.57 9.89 34.55
C GLY A 51 -11.74 9.66 33.58
N GLN A 52 -11.50 9.78 32.27
CA GLN A 52 -12.49 9.53 31.22
C GLN A 52 -12.07 8.34 30.35
N SER A 53 -12.59 7.15 30.68
CA SER A 53 -12.41 5.94 29.87
C SER A 53 -13.58 5.78 28.88
N LEU A 54 -13.27 5.50 27.61
CA LEU A 54 -14.28 5.26 26.56
C LEU A 54 -14.67 3.77 26.49
N ALA A 55 -13.67 2.90 26.31
CA ALA A 55 -13.84 1.46 26.20
C ALA A 55 -12.50 0.74 26.41
N THR A 56 -12.57 -0.56 26.67
CA THR A 56 -11.40 -1.44 26.60
C THR A 56 -11.20 -1.87 25.15
N VAL A 57 -9.99 -1.68 24.62
CA VAL A 57 -9.62 -2.17 23.28
C VAL A 57 -9.52 -3.70 23.33
N PRO A 58 -10.30 -4.45 22.53
CA PRO A 58 -10.23 -5.91 22.54
C PRO A 58 -8.91 -6.40 21.93
N ALA A 59 -8.48 -7.60 22.32
CA ALA A 59 -7.26 -8.22 21.78
C ALA A 59 -7.32 -8.44 20.25
N THR A 60 -8.52 -8.50 19.67
CA THR A 60 -8.77 -8.65 18.23
C THR A 60 -8.90 -7.33 17.47
N ALA A 61 -8.69 -6.17 18.13
CA ALA A 61 -8.82 -4.86 17.50
C ALA A 61 -7.83 -4.64 16.35
N ILE A 62 -6.67 -5.29 16.40
CA ILE A 62 -5.67 -5.28 15.34
C ILE A 62 -5.77 -6.61 14.59
N GLY A 63 -6.23 -6.54 13.35
CA GLY A 63 -6.43 -7.71 12.51
C GLY A 63 -5.87 -7.55 11.09
N THR A 64 -5.72 -8.66 10.38
CA THR A 64 -5.28 -8.69 8.98
C THR A 64 -6.11 -9.67 8.13
N ASN A 65 -5.99 -9.55 6.81
CA ASN A 65 -6.61 -10.45 5.84
C ASN A 65 -5.56 -11.45 5.32
N GLY A 66 -5.83 -12.75 5.45
CA GLY A 66 -5.15 -13.81 4.71
C GLY A 66 -5.97 -14.20 3.48
N SER A 67 -5.29 -14.60 2.40
CA SER A 67 -5.94 -15.00 1.15
C SER A 67 -5.54 -16.39 0.69
N VAL A 68 -6.47 -17.11 0.08
CA VAL A 68 -6.26 -18.47 -0.50
C VAL A 68 -5.20 -18.51 -1.60
N TYR A 69 -5.02 -17.41 -2.34
CA TYR A 69 -3.99 -17.30 -3.38
C TYR A 69 -2.59 -17.03 -2.81
N ASP A 70 -2.49 -16.61 -1.54
CA ASP A 70 -1.24 -16.16 -0.95
C ASP A 70 -0.42 -17.34 -0.44
N SER A 71 0.35 -17.94 -1.35
CA SER A 71 1.30 -19.02 -1.01
C SER A 71 2.32 -18.65 0.10
N LYS A 72 2.46 -17.37 0.45
CA LYS A 72 3.36 -16.92 1.51
C LYS A 72 2.74 -16.96 2.89
N LEU A 73 1.43 -17.15 3.02
CA LEU A 73 0.78 -17.30 4.32
C LEU A 73 1.35 -18.47 5.14
N THR A 74 1.93 -19.47 4.46
CA THR A 74 2.56 -20.65 5.05
C THR A 74 4.06 -20.52 5.28
N ASP A 75 4.68 -19.38 4.93
CA ASP A 75 6.11 -19.19 5.18
C ASP A 75 6.38 -19.20 6.70
N ALA A 76 7.40 -19.94 7.14
CA ALA A 76 7.69 -20.19 8.56
C ALA A 76 7.89 -18.92 9.41
N ALA A 77 8.23 -17.78 8.79
CA ALA A 77 8.39 -16.50 9.48
C ALA A 77 7.05 -15.81 9.80
N VAL A 78 5.97 -16.08 9.06
CA VAL A 78 4.69 -15.36 9.15
C VAL A 78 4.10 -15.40 10.56
N PRO A 79 4.01 -16.53 11.27
CA PRO A 79 3.42 -16.55 12.61
C PRO A 79 4.15 -15.63 13.60
N GLY A 80 5.49 -15.62 13.54
CA GLY A 80 6.32 -14.75 14.38
C GLY A 80 6.13 -13.27 14.06
N LEU A 81 6.03 -12.93 12.76
CA LEU A 81 5.77 -11.56 12.30
C LEU A 81 4.38 -11.06 12.74
N LEU A 82 3.35 -11.91 12.63
CA LEU A 82 1.99 -11.57 13.09
C LEU A 82 1.98 -11.28 14.60
N LYS A 83 2.64 -12.12 15.38
CA LYS A 83 2.77 -11.94 16.83
C LYS A 83 3.52 -10.66 17.17
N GLN A 84 4.65 -10.38 16.49
CA GLN A 84 5.44 -9.18 16.71
C GLN A 84 4.68 -7.90 16.32
N ALA A 85 3.83 -7.97 15.30
CA ALA A 85 2.97 -6.87 14.87
C ALA A 85 1.75 -6.66 15.80
N GLY A 86 1.51 -7.54 16.78
CA GLY A 86 0.35 -7.47 17.66
C GLY A 86 -0.98 -7.81 16.97
N VAL A 87 -0.94 -8.58 15.88
CA VAL A 87 -2.15 -9.03 15.17
C VAL A 87 -2.84 -10.11 16.01
N GLY A 88 -4.04 -9.79 16.48
CA GLY A 88 -4.89 -10.70 17.27
C GLY A 88 -5.98 -11.39 16.47
N LEU A 89 -6.21 -10.99 15.20
CA LEU A 89 -7.25 -11.54 14.33
C LEU A 89 -6.74 -11.72 12.91
N VAL A 90 -6.96 -12.89 12.30
CA VAL A 90 -6.74 -13.10 10.86
C VAL A 90 -8.05 -13.50 10.22
N ARG A 91 -8.45 -12.83 9.13
CA ARG A 91 -9.60 -13.20 8.30
C ARG A 91 -9.16 -14.10 7.14
N PHE A 92 -9.89 -15.17 6.85
CA PHE A 92 -9.65 -16.10 5.73
C PHE A 92 -11.00 -16.65 5.20
N PRO A 93 -11.18 -17.06 3.94
CA PRO A 93 -10.25 -17.10 2.80
C PRO A 93 -9.94 -15.72 2.20
N GLY A 94 -10.59 -14.67 2.72
CA GLY A 94 -10.26 -13.27 2.49
C GLY A 94 -10.61 -12.72 1.11
N GLY A 95 -10.62 -11.38 1.03
CA GLY A 95 -10.89 -10.60 -0.19
C GLY A 95 -12.20 -10.95 -0.91
N SER A 96 -12.29 -10.55 -2.18
CA SER A 96 -13.33 -10.98 -3.11
C SER A 96 -13.22 -12.46 -3.48
N SER A 97 -12.06 -13.09 -3.27
CA SER A 97 -11.89 -14.54 -3.47
C SER A 97 -12.84 -15.35 -2.59
N SER A 98 -13.30 -14.79 -1.46
CA SER A 98 -14.31 -15.44 -0.62
C SER A 98 -15.65 -15.66 -1.33
N ASP A 99 -15.97 -14.85 -2.35
CA ASP A 99 -17.23 -14.91 -3.10
C ASP A 99 -17.26 -16.04 -4.15
N SER A 100 -16.13 -16.69 -4.40
CA SER A 100 -15.98 -17.73 -5.42
C SER A 100 -15.14 -18.93 -4.95
N TYR A 101 -14.78 -18.99 -3.67
CA TYR A 101 -13.98 -20.08 -3.10
C TYR A 101 -14.86 -21.25 -2.64
N ASN A 102 -14.46 -22.46 -3.00
CA ASN A 102 -14.96 -23.74 -2.51
C ASN A 102 -13.94 -24.33 -1.52
N TRP A 103 -14.32 -24.37 -0.24
CA TRP A 103 -13.48 -24.84 0.85
C TRP A 103 -13.24 -26.35 0.82
N LYS A 104 -14.20 -27.14 0.33
CA LYS A 104 -14.13 -28.61 0.27
C LYS A 104 -13.11 -29.08 -0.75
N THR A 105 -12.98 -28.36 -1.86
CA THR A 105 -12.05 -28.69 -2.96
C THR A 105 -10.81 -27.80 -3.00
N ASN A 106 -10.69 -26.84 -2.08
CA ASN A 106 -9.66 -25.82 -2.06
C ASN A 106 -9.46 -25.15 -3.43
N SER A 107 -10.55 -24.65 -4.01
CA SER A 107 -10.54 -24.08 -5.37
C SER A 107 -11.42 -22.85 -5.49
N ASP A 108 -11.03 -21.92 -6.34
CA ASP A 108 -11.79 -20.76 -6.74
C ASP A 108 -12.41 -20.97 -8.14
N LEU A 109 -13.61 -20.45 -8.39
CA LEU A 109 -14.29 -20.59 -9.70
C LEU A 109 -13.52 -19.96 -10.86
N THR A 110 -12.82 -18.85 -10.61
CA THR A 110 -12.07 -18.10 -11.62
C THR A 110 -10.63 -18.57 -11.71
N TYR A 111 -10.00 -18.86 -10.56
CA TYR A 111 -8.57 -19.08 -10.47
C TYR A 111 -8.17 -20.55 -10.24
N GLY A 112 -9.13 -21.47 -10.12
CA GLY A 112 -8.86 -22.90 -9.93
C GLY A 112 -8.30 -23.21 -8.55
N THR A 113 -7.49 -24.26 -8.44
CA THR A 113 -6.88 -24.69 -7.16
C THR A 113 -6.11 -23.56 -6.50
N GLN A 114 -6.29 -23.43 -5.18
CA GLN A 114 -5.66 -22.37 -4.40
C GLN A 114 -4.41 -22.87 -3.67
N ALA A 115 -3.52 -21.92 -3.35
CA ALA A 115 -2.23 -22.22 -2.73
C ALA A 115 -2.36 -22.58 -1.25
N VAL A 116 -3.38 -22.05 -0.57
CA VAL A 116 -3.58 -22.17 0.87
C VAL A 116 -5.02 -22.59 1.15
N ASP A 117 -5.17 -23.57 2.02
CA ASP A 117 -6.47 -24.09 2.50
C ASP A 117 -6.70 -23.76 3.98
N PHE A 118 -7.81 -24.27 4.52
CA PHE A 118 -8.19 -24.11 5.92
C PHE A 118 -7.22 -24.78 6.91
N ASP A 119 -6.54 -25.86 6.54
CA ASP A 119 -5.61 -26.56 7.43
C ASP A 119 -4.31 -25.75 7.59
N HIS A 120 -3.80 -25.21 6.49
CA HIS A 120 -2.68 -24.27 6.51
C HIS A 120 -3.02 -23.01 7.32
N TYR A 121 -4.21 -22.45 7.11
CA TYR A 121 -4.71 -21.31 7.86
C TYR A 121 -4.82 -21.63 9.37
N ALA A 122 -5.42 -22.76 9.73
CA ALA A 122 -5.55 -23.19 11.13
C ALA A 122 -4.18 -23.41 11.79
N THR A 123 -3.22 -23.96 11.06
CA THR A 123 -1.84 -24.14 11.53
C THR A 123 -1.17 -22.79 11.81
N MET A 124 -1.30 -21.84 10.89
CA MET A 124 -0.77 -20.48 11.07
C MET A 124 -1.41 -19.76 12.27
N LEU A 125 -2.72 -19.92 12.49
CA LEU A 125 -3.41 -19.38 13.67
C LEU A 125 -2.85 -19.97 14.97
N GLN A 126 -2.69 -21.31 15.03
CA GLN A 126 -2.13 -21.98 16.20
C GLN A 126 -0.71 -21.48 16.53
N GLN A 127 0.13 -21.28 15.51
CA GLN A 127 1.51 -20.83 15.68
C GLN A 127 1.62 -19.34 16.04
N SER A 128 0.73 -18.50 15.52
CA SER A 128 0.73 -17.06 15.79
C SER A 128 0.04 -16.70 17.11
N GLY A 129 -0.94 -17.51 17.54
CA GLY A 129 -1.82 -17.21 18.66
C GLY A 129 -2.96 -16.25 18.31
N ALA A 130 -3.14 -15.92 17.02
CA ALA A 130 -4.24 -15.09 16.57
C ALA A 130 -5.57 -15.86 16.55
N GLN A 131 -6.68 -15.13 16.72
CA GLN A 131 -8.01 -15.69 16.50
C GLN A 131 -8.33 -15.73 14.99
N GLY A 132 -9.06 -16.76 14.58
CA GLY A 132 -9.57 -16.85 13.22
C GLY A 132 -10.92 -16.16 13.01
N MET A 133 -11.11 -15.52 11.87
CA MET A 133 -12.40 -15.08 11.34
C MET A 133 -12.63 -15.68 9.97
N VAL A 134 -13.72 -16.41 9.80
CA VAL A 134 -14.03 -17.12 8.55
C VAL A 134 -15.06 -16.35 7.74
N THR A 135 -14.74 -16.03 6.50
CA THR A 135 -15.71 -15.53 5.52
C THR A 135 -16.33 -16.71 4.78
N VAL A 136 -17.65 -16.78 4.73
CA VAL A 136 -18.39 -17.82 4.00
C VAL A 136 -18.75 -17.30 2.61
N ASN A 137 -18.69 -18.18 1.60
CA ASN A 137 -19.06 -17.84 0.24
C ASN A 137 -20.57 -17.64 0.11
N TYR A 138 -20.97 -16.38 -0.12
CA TYR A 138 -22.33 -15.98 -0.48
C TYR A 138 -22.42 -15.38 -1.90
N GLY A 139 -21.31 -15.36 -2.65
CA GLY A 139 -21.22 -14.66 -3.93
C GLY A 139 -21.53 -15.54 -5.14
N SER A 140 -21.16 -16.81 -5.11
CA SER A 140 -21.39 -17.73 -6.24
C SER A 140 -22.78 -18.36 -6.28
N GLY A 141 -23.61 -18.07 -5.27
CA GLY A 141 -24.88 -18.75 -5.03
C GLY A 141 -24.72 -20.28 -5.01
N ASP A 142 -25.65 -20.94 -5.67
CA ASP A 142 -25.76 -22.39 -5.80
C ASP A 142 -24.60 -23.05 -6.58
N THR A 143 -23.77 -22.30 -7.30
CA THR A 143 -22.70 -22.86 -8.13
C THR A 143 -21.68 -23.67 -7.31
N ILE A 144 -21.40 -23.24 -6.09
CA ILE A 144 -20.53 -23.95 -5.14
C ILE A 144 -21.35 -24.66 -4.06
N GLY A 145 -22.52 -24.12 -3.67
CA GLY A 145 -23.32 -24.62 -2.55
C GLY A 145 -24.52 -25.53 -2.87
N ALA A 146 -24.95 -25.70 -4.12
CA ALA A 146 -26.16 -26.47 -4.44
C ALA A 146 -25.95 -27.97 -4.68
N ALA A 147 -24.69 -28.43 -4.65
CA ALA A 147 -24.36 -29.85 -4.76
C ALA A 147 -23.64 -30.38 -3.51
N GLU A 148 -23.64 -29.61 -2.42
CA GLU A 148 -23.07 -30.02 -1.13
C GLU A 148 -24.04 -30.86 -0.29
#